data_AF-A0A9J6BYE6-F1
#
_entry.id   AF-A0A9J6BYE6-F1
#
_cell.length_a   1.000
_cell.length_b   1.000
_cell.length_c   1.000
_cell.angle_alpha   90.00
_cell.angle_beta   90.00
_cell.angle_gamma   90.00
#
_symmetry.space_group_name_H-M   'P 1'
#
loop_
_entity.id
_entity.type
_entity.pdbx_description
1 polymer ?
#
loop_
_entity_poly.entity_id
_entity_poly.type
_entity_poly.pdbx_seq_one_letter_code
_entity_poly.pdbx_strand_id
1 'polypeptide(L)'
;MTVYKEKSQGAAIQPLMSKFTKLKPEKKNKSRNIFVLIFSSIFMVLSWFTDVNKIVLENVVLKNNSQMLNWYINPPVNKIIKVHVFNYTNIEKYKSGEDKKLHVQDIGPFSFEEIADKIDVKWNDEFLTYRENRSHKFLPHLSTNIPLNSTIIFPNILLISAIPNIHRIGFAAKTAFGTLLNLSKPKQFENLTIEESIFGFPTPFKRAVSMVKWNLSPYDTGLLMKRSGISETAITINTGIKDYNQIGKIVKINGKNKLDIWKSESCNNVSASDGAFYGPENLSLRKEVQAYIPELCRSLPLKYEKFGSFQSIPVLQYNIPDDIFDKNKNCEPKNTEPQNIDGTFDASQCDFVEGSPPIFVSFPHFLHGDPKLFEHFEGLKPNKNSHKSFVHFHPRISVPIQGSLFMQLNLQLFHFRNYFKEFPEGIILPVAWIEVTIENKIERNVWWFFFLSADFADYFINFVRILLTIVFLFASKSFYDSLKKEEENYQKEKIIRIS
;
A
#
# COMPACT_ATOMS: atom_id res chain seq x y z
N MET A 1 20.31 59.70 -35.89
CA MET A 1 19.24 60.60 -36.33
C MET A 1 18.13 60.58 -35.30
N THR A 2 17.87 61.74 -34.72
CA THR A 2 16.54 62.30 -34.42
C THR A 2 15.50 61.49 -33.63
N VAL A 3 15.17 62.06 -32.47
CA VAL A 3 13.98 61.89 -31.61
C VAL A 3 12.68 61.62 -32.38
N TYR A 4 11.87 60.66 -31.92
CA TYR A 4 10.41 60.76 -32.00
C TYR A 4 9.74 60.37 -30.67
N LYS A 5 8.84 61.26 -30.27
CA LYS A 5 8.10 61.37 -29.01
C LYS A 5 7.04 60.28 -28.84
N GLU A 6 6.83 59.85 -27.60
CA GLU A 6 5.66 59.11 -27.12
C GLU A 6 4.34 59.79 -27.51
N LYS A 7 3.34 58.97 -27.88
CA LYS A 7 1.92 59.35 -27.82
C LYS A 7 1.16 58.28 -27.02
N SER A 8 0.74 58.69 -25.83
CA SER A 8 -0.03 57.95 -24.84
C SER A 8 -1.40 57.47 -25.37
N GLN A 9 -1.75 56.21 -25.08
CA GLN A 9 -3.07 55.60 -25.25
C GLN A 9 -4.14 56.11 -24.24
N GLY A 10 -4.15 57.42 -23.94
CA GLY A 10 -5.09 58.04 -22.98
C GLY A 10 -6.47 58.42 -23.55
N ALA A 11 -6.70 58.23 -24.84
CA ALA A 11 -7.85 58.85 -25.53
C ALA A 11 -9.19 58.11 -25.39
N ALA A 12 -9.22 56.86 -24.90
CA ALA A 12 -10.45 56.07 -24.79
C ALA A 12 -11.13 56.14 -23.40
N ILE A 13 -10.42 56.57 -22.35
CA ILE A 13 -10.94 56.57 -20.96
C ILE A 13 -11.57 57.92 -20.58
N GLN A 14 -11.12 59.02 -21.18
CA GLN A 14 -11.62 60.38 -20.91
C GLN A 14 -13.12 60.62 -21.19
N PRO A 15 -13.74 60.07 -22.26
CA PRO A 15 -15.16 60.33 -22.53
C PRO A 15 -16.11 59.56 -21.59
N LEU A 16 -15.66 58.44 -21.04
CA LEU A 16 -16.41 57.64 -20.07
C LEU A 16 -16.40 58.32 -18.70
N MET A 17 -15.23 58.80 -18.26
CA MET A 17 -15.08 59.54 -17.00
C MET A 17 -15.87 60.86 -16.98
N SER A 18 -16.01 61.55 -18.11
CA SER A 18 -16.77 62.81 -18.21
C SER A 18 -18.29 62.64 -18.18
N LYS A 19 -18.82 61.47 -18.57
CA LYS A 19 -20.24 61.13 -18.39
C LYS A 19 -20.58 60.79 -16.93
N PHE A 20 -19.64 60.21 -16.19
CA PHE A 20 -19.82 59.89 -14.76
C PHE A 20 -19.84 61.13 -13.85
N THR A 21 -19.24 62.25 -14.26
CA THR A 21 -19.24 63.51 -13.50
C THR A 21 -20.52 64.34 -13.63
N LYS A 22 -21.37 64.08 -14.63
CA LYS A 22 -22.62 64.85 -14.89
C LYS A 22 -23.90 64.24 -14.30
N LEU A 23 -23.82 63.16 -13.52
CA LEU A 23 -24.99 62.51 -12.90
C LEU A 23 -25.35 63.14 -11.55
N LYS A 24 -26.64 63.38 -11.28
CA LYS A 24 -27.15 63.75 -9.94
C LYS A 24 -26.62 62.75 -8.88
N PRO A 25 -26.28 63.18 -7.65
CA PRO A 25 -25.63 62.35 -6.63
C PRO A 25 -26.38 61.05 -6.31
N GLU A 26 -27.72 61.03 -6.34
CA GLU A 26 -28.53 59.81 -6.21
C GLU A 26 -28.27 58.79 -7.34
N LYS A 27 -28.24 59.22 -8.61
CA LYS A 27 -27.98 58.35 -9.76
C LYS A 27 -26.55 57.77 -9.74
N LYS A 28 -25.58 58.54 -9.22
CA LYS A 28 -24.19 58.08 -9.07
C LYS A 28 -24.05 56.99 -8.00
N ASN A 29 -24.74 57.13 -6.87
CA ASN A 29 -24.77 56.10 -5.83
C ASN A 29 -25.46 54.81 -6.29
N LYS A 30 -26.57 54.92 -7.03
CA LYS A 30 -27.28 53.77 -7.61
C LYS A 30 -26.42 53.00 -8.61
N SER A 31 -25.76 53.69 -9.54
CA SER A 31 -24.87 53.05 -10.53
C SER A 31 -23.69 52.34 -9.87
N ARG A 32 -23.11 52.92 -8.81
CA ARG A 32 -22.03 52.29 -8.04
C ARG A 32 -22.52 51.04 -7.31
N ASN A 33 -23.69 51.09 -6.68
CA ASN A 33 -24.26 49.94 -5.96
C ASN A 33 -24.61 48.79 -6.92
N ILE A 34 -25.15 49.10 -8.11
CA ILE A 34 -25.40 48.08 -9.16
C ILE A 34 -24.10 47.43 -9.61
N PHE A 35 -23.05 48.22 -9.85
CA PHE A 35 -21.74 47.67 -10.26
C PHE A 35 -21.15 46.74 -9.19
N VAL A 36 -21.19 47.16 -7.92
CA VAL A 36 -20.72 46.33 -6.79
C VAL A 36 -21.55 45.05 -6.67
N LEU A 37 -22.88 45.13 -6.83
CA LEU A 37 -23.74 43.96 -6.79
C LEU A 37 -23.39 42.97 -7.90
N ILE A 38 -23.26 43.43 -9.15
CA ILE A 38 -22.94 42.57 -10.29
C ILE A 38 -21.57 41.90 -10.07
N PHE A 39 -20.55 42.67 -9.69
CA PHE A 39 -19.20 42.15 -9.53
C PHE A 39 -19.09 41.18 -8.35
N SER A 40 -19.73 41.50 -7.20
CA SER A 40 -19.78 40.59 -6.04
C SER A 40 -20.57 39.32 -6.35
N SER A 41 -21.64 39.40 -7.13
CA SER A 41 -22.41 38.23 -7.59
C SER A 41 -21.55 37.33 -8.47
N ILE A 42 -20.87 37.89 -9.48
CA ILE A 42 -19.98 37.14 -10.37
C ILE A 42 -18.86 36.46 -9.58
N PHE A 43 -18.21 37.20 -8.67
CA PHE A 43 -17.10 36.65 -7.90
C PHE A 43 -17.56 35.61 -6.87
N MET A 44 -18.75 35.79 -6.28
CA MET A 44 -19.36 34.78 -5.40
C MET A 44 -19.64 33.50 -6.18
N VAL A 45 -20.24 33.62 -7.37
CA VAL A 45 -20.51 32.49 -8.27
C VAL A 45 -19.20 31.78 -8.64
N LEU A 46 -18.21 32.51 -9.16
CA LEU A 46 -16.91 31.94 -9.54
C LEU A 46 -16.22 31.26 -8.36
N SER A 47 -16.22 31.90 -7.19
CA SER A 47 -15.58 31.36 -5.99
C SER A 47 -16.26 30.09 -5.48
N TRP A 48 -17.59 29.98 -5.59
CA TRP A 48 -18.33 28.76 -5.22
C TRP A 48 -18.07 27.58 -6.17
N PHE A 49 -17.73 27.84 -7.44
CA PHE A 49 -17.39 26.79 -8.41
C PHE A 49 -15.92 26.34 -8.37
N THR A 50 -15.05 27.00 -7.61
CA THR A 50 -13.64 26.60 -7.46
C THR A 50 -13.49 25.56 -6.35
N ASP A 51 -13.17 24.31 -6.72
CA ASP A 51 -12.80 23.28 -5.75
C ASP A 51 -11.27 23.11 -5.70
N VAL A 52 -10.64 23.63 -4.64
CA VAL A 52 -9.19 23.55 -4.44
C VAL A 52 -8.74 22.10 -4.24
N ASN A 53 -9.55 21.29 -3.56
CA ASN A 53 -9.21 19.88 -3.35
C ASN A 53 -9.14 19.16 -4.69
N LYS A 54 -10.08 19.44 -5.59
CA LYS A 54 -10.04 18.91 -6.96
C LYS A 54 -8.77 19.35 -7.70
N ILE A 55 -8.39 20.63 -7.63
CA ILE A 55 -7.16 21.14 -8.26
C ILE A 55 -5.92 20.45 -7.69
N VAL A 56 -5.86 20.25 -6.38
CA VAL A 56 -4.73 19.54 -5.75
C VAL A 56 -4.68 18.09 -6.23
N LEU A 57 -5.79 17.36 -6.22
CA LEU A 57 -5.85 15.96 -6.63
C LEU A 57 -5.52 15.76 -8.12
N GLU A 58 -5.93 16.67 -8.99
CA GLU A 58 -5.54 16.67 -10.42
C GLU A 58 -4.04 16.92 -10.65
N ASN A 59 -3.32 17.42 -9.65
CA ASN A 59 -1.86 17.58 -9.68
C ASN A 59 -1.10 16.42 -9.00
N VAL A 60 -1.80 15.52 -8.31
CA VAL A 60 -1.22 14.37 -7.59
C VAL A 60 -1.11 13.11 -8.48
N VAL A 61 -1.56 13.20 -9.74
CA VAL A 61 -1.54 12.10 -10.72
C VAL A 61 -0.14 11.85 -11.32
N LEU A 62 0.08 10.66 -11.87
CA LEU A 62 1.36 10.24 -12.44
C LEU A 62 1.56 10.78 -13.88
N LYS A 63 1.67 12.10 -14.01
CA LYS A 63 1.98 12.79 -15.29
C LYS A 63 3.45 12.64 -15.66
N ASN A 64 3.73 12.61 -16.96
CA ASN A 64 5.11 12.63 -17.46
C ASN A 64 5.84 13.89 -16.96
N ASN A 65 7.11 13.74 -16.58
CA ASN A 65 7.95 14.79 -15.97
C ASN A 65 7.40 15.43 -14.67
N SER A 66 6.43 14.79 -14.01
CA SER A 66 5.94 15.27 -12.70
C SER A 66 6.80 14.77 -11.54
N GLN A 67 6.83 15.54 -10.45
CA GLN A 67 7.46 15.10 -9.21
C GLN A 67 6.79 13.83 -8.64
N MET A 68 5.47 13.69 -8.82
CA MET A 68 4.71 12.52 -8.37
C MET A 68 5.14 11.24 -9.09
N LEU A 69 5.36 11.31 -10.40
CA LEU A 69 5.90 10.19 -11.16
C LEU A 69 7.32 9.84 -10.70
N ASN A 70 8.16 10.85 -10.45
CA ASN A 70 9.51 10.61 -9.94
C ASN A 70 9.48 9.94 -8.56
N TRP A 71 8.63 10.40 -7.63
CA TRP A 71 8.42 9.73 -6.35
C TRP A 71 7.75 8.36 -6.48
N TYR A 72 6.97 8.11 -7.52
CA TYR A 72 6.44 6.77 -7.76
C TYR A 72 7.55 5.80 -8.20
N ILE A 73 8.40 6.23 -9.13
CA ILE A 73 9.50 5.42 -9.69
C ILE A 73 10.62 5.24 -8.66
N ASN A 74 11.00 6.33 -7.98
CA ASN A 74 12.05 6.42 -6.97
C ASN A 74 11.42 6.85 -5.64
N PRO A 75 10.80 5.93 -4.90
CA PRO A 75 10.05 6.28 -3.70
C PRO A 75 10.97 6.83 -2.61
N PRO A 76 10.68 8.04 -2.08
CA PRO A 76 11.43 8.62 -0.97
C PRO A 76 10.98 7.96 0.34
N VAL A 77 11.15 6.65 0.46
CA VAL A 77 10.74 5.86 1.63
C VAL A 77 11.89 5.02 2.14
N ASN A 78 11.96 4.84 3.45
CA ASN A 78 12.73 3.80 4.09
C ASN A 78 11.86 2.56 4.19
N LYS A 79 12.25 1.50 3.49
CA LYS A 79 11.63 0.19 3.65
C LYS A 79 12.59 -0.69 4.44
N ILE A 80 12.24 -0.99 5.68
CA ILE A 80 13.05 -1.83 6.56
C ILE A 80 12.32 -3.15 6.74
N ILE A 81 13.03 -4.24 6.48
CA ILE A 81 12.58 -5.61 6.72
C ILE A 81 13.29 -6.10 7.96
N LYS A 82 12.52 -6.47 8.99
CA LYS A 82 13.05 -7.15 10.17
C LYS A 82 12.62 -8.60 10.16
N VAL A 83 13.58 -9.50 10.12
CA VAL A 83 13.35 -10.94 10.08
C VAL A 83 13.61 -11.55 11.44
N HIS A 84 12.67 -12.35 11.91
CA HIS A 84 12.79 -13.20 13.09
C HIS A 84 12.71 -14.65 12.65
N VAL A 85 13.70 -15.46 13.02
CA VAL A 85 13.81 -16.86 12.60
C VAL A 85 13.48 -17.77 13.79
N PHE A 86 12.72 -18.84 13.55
CA PHE A 86 12.43 -19.84 14.58
C PHE A 86 13.53 -20.91 14.61
N ASN A 87 14.31 -20.92 15.68
CA ASN A 87 15.32 -21.94 15.96
C ASN A 87 14.68 -23.12 16.72
N TYR A 88 14.81 -24.32 16.18
CA TYR A 88 14.37 -25.54 16.86
C TYR A 88 15.47 -26.03 17.81
N THR A 89 15.13 -26.50 19.01
CA THR A 89 16.17 -26.84 20.02
C THR A 89 16.20 -28.29 20.44
N ASN A 90 15.15 -29.06 20.14
CA ASN A 90 14.97 -30.41 20.67
C ASN A 90 14.55 -31.44 19.60
N ILE A 91 14.89 -31.24 18.33
CA ILE A 91 14.45 -32.11 17.21
C ILE A 91 14.76 -33.60 17.47
N GLU A 92 15.96 -33.92 17.94
CA GLU A 92 16.35 -35.32 18.15
C GLU A 92 15.66 -35.94 19.37
N LYS A 93 15.41 -35.16 20.43
CA LYS A 93 14.61 -35.59 21.59
C LYS A 93 13.13 -35.78 21.27
N TYR A 94 12.60 -34.94 20.38
CA TYR A 94 11.24 -35.08 19.88
C TYR A 94 11.10 -36.38 19.06
N LYS A 95 12.04 -36.63 18.14
CA LYS A 95 12.03 -37.86 17.31
C LYS A 95 12.20 -39.13 18.11
N SER A 96 12.96 -39.11 19.21
CA SER A 96 13.11 -40.27 20.09
C SER A 96 11.89 -40.51 21.00
N GLY A 97 10.96 -39.54 21.07
CA GLY A 97 9.81 -39.56 21.96
C GLY A 97 10.10 -39.14 23.41
N GLU A 98 11.31 -38.64 23.70
CA GLU A 98 11.65 -38.06 25.01
C GLU A 98 10.83 -36.79 25.27
N ASP A 99 10.76 -35.91 24.26
CA ASP A 99 9.95 -34.69 24.30
C ASP A 99 8.67 -34.87 23.48
N LYS A 100 7.53 -34.41 24.02
CA LYS A 100 6.22 -34.50 23.34
C LYS A 100 5.91 -33.30 22.43
N LYS A 101 6.65 -32.21 22.55
CA LYS A 101 6.44 -30.95 21.81
C LYS A 101 7.76 -30.45 21.22
N LEU A 102 7.67 -29.75 20.10
CA LEU A 102 8.80 -29.07 19.48
C LEU A 102 9.05 -27.75 20.18
N HIS A 103 10.28 -27.56 20.66
CA HIS A 103 10.71 -26.32 21.31
C HIS A 103 11.28 -25.37 20.25
N VAL A 104 10.57 -24.27 20.02
CA VAL A 104 10.97 -23.21 19.09
C VAL A 104 11.38 -21.96 19.86
N GLN A 105 12.48 -21.34 19.42
CA GLN A 105 12.98 -20.08 19.94
C GLN A 105 12.90 -19.02 18.86
N ASP A 106 12.28 -17.88 19.17
CA ASP A 106 12.25 -16.71 18.30
C ASP A 106 13.59 -15.95 18.40
N ILE A 107 14.35 -15.93 17.30
CA ILE A 107 15.65 -15.29 17.21
C ILE A 107 15.56 -14.11 16.23
N GLY A 108 15.73 -12.89 16.72
CA GLY A 108 15.71 -11.67 15.90
C GLY A 108 15.58 -10.39 16.74
N PRO A 109 15.36 -9.23 16.10
CA PRO A 109 15.27 -9.05 14.64
C PRO A 109 16.65 -9.04 13.96
N PHE A 110 16.70 -9.51 12.72
CA PHE A 110 17.75 -9.20 11.75
C PHE A 110 17.19 -8.22 10.74
N SER A 111 17.70 -6.99 10.75
CA SER A 111 17.12 -5.87 10.04
C SER A 111 17.88 -5.56 8.75
N PHE A 112 17.13 -5.29 7.67
CA PHE A 112 17.66 -4.99 6.35
C PHE A 112 16.93 -3.77 5.76
N GLU A 113 17.66 -2.84 5.15
CA GLU A 113 17.10 -1.83 4.25
C GLU A 113 16.85 -2.50 2.90
N GLU A 114 15.60 -2.51 2.45
CA GLU A 114 15.24 -2.92 1.10
C GLU A 114 15.36 -1.73 0.14
N ILE A 115 16.21 -1.87 -0.87
CA ILE A 115 16.33 -0.93 -1.97
C ILE A 115 15.57 -1.55 -3.15
N ALA A 116 14.52 -0.87 -3.60
CA ALA A 116 13.63 -1.35 -4.66
C ALA A 116 13.55 -0.33 -5.81
N ASP A 117 14.07 -0.72 -6.96
CA ASP A 117 14.05 0.08 -8.18
C ASP A 117 12.95 -0.42 -9.13
N LYS A 118 12.15 0.50 -9.69
CA LYS A 118 11.22 0.16 -10.77
C LYS A 118 11.97 0.20 -12.10
N ILE A 119 12.10 -0.96 -12.75
CA ILE A 119 12.79 -1.14 -14.02
C ILE A 119 11.82 -1.47 -15.15
N ASP A 120 12.30 -1.42 -16.40
CA ASP A 120 11.52 -1.65 -17.61
C ASP A 120 10.21 -0.85 -17.67
N VAL A 121 10.27 0.38 -17.16
CA VAL A 121 9.10 1.25 -17.04
C VAL A 121 8.60 1.62 -18.43
N LYS A 122 7.40 1.16 -18.74
CA LYS A 122 6.65 1.49 -19.96
C LYS A 122 5.38 2.19 -19.56
N TRP A 123 5.13 3.38 -20.08
CA TRP A 123 3.91 4.11 -19.75
C TRP A 123 3.24 4.67 -20.99
N ASN A 124 1.94 4.93 -20.84
CA ASN A 124 1.16 5.82 -21.68
C ASN A 124 0.37 6.75 -20.75
N ASP A 125 -0.51 7.60 -21.32
CA ASP A 125 -1.29 8.55 -20.51
C ASP A 125 -2.22 7.88 -19.49
N GLU A 126 -2.57 6.61 -19.65
CA GLU A 126 -3.54 5.92 -18.78
C GLU A 126 -2.91 4.88 -17.85
N PHE A 127 -1.85 4.21 -18.32
CA PHE A 127 -1.27 3.06 -17.63
C PHE A 127 0.26 3.14 -17.55
N LEU A 128 0.80 2.69 -16.44
CA LEU A 128 2.24 2.53 -16.21
C LEU A 128 2.51 1.06 -15.88
N THR A 129 3.42 0.44 -16.63
CA THR A 129 3.88 -0.93 -16.45
C THR A 129 5.34 -0.94 -16.04
N TYR A 130 5.69 -1.75 -15.05
CA TYR A 130 7.05 -1.86 -14.53
C TYR A 130 7.32 -3.26 -13.97
N ARG A 131 8.60 -3.54 -13.73
CA ARG A 131 9.06 -4.64 -12.89
C ARG A 131 9.87 -4.07 -11.74
N GLU A 132 10.04 -4.83 -10.68
CA GLU A 132 10.84 -4.39 -9.53
C GLU A 132 12.17 -5.13 -9.51
N ASN A 133 13.24 -4.41 -9.21
CA ASN A 133 14.54 -4.95 -8.87
C ASN A 133 14.83 -4.61 -7.41
N ARG A 134 14.96 -5.62 -6.56
CA ARG A 134 15.06 -5.45 -5.11
C ARG A 134 16.42 -5.96 -4.60
N SER A 135 17.01 -5.25 -3.65
CA SER A 135 18.19 -5.70 -2.92
C SER A 135 18.06 -5.38 -1.44
N HIS A 136 18.82 -6.10 -0.60
CA HIS A 136 18.72 -6.03 0.85
C HIS A 136 20.08 -5.69 1.44
N LYS A 137 20.15 -4.60 2.19
CA LYS A 137 21.36 -4.14 2.88
C LYS A 137 21.19 -4.34 4.38
N PHE A 138 22.07 -5.13 5.00
CA PHE A 138 22.00 -5.39 6.43
C PHE A 138 22.20 -4.12 7.28
N LEU A 139 21.41 -3.97 8.34
CA LEU A 139 21.42 -2.85 9.29
C LEU A 139 21.76 -3.35 10.70
N PRO A 140 23.04 -3.39 11.08
CA PRO A 140 23.46 -3.91 12.39
C PRO A 140 22.84 -3.16 13.57
N HIS A 141 22.70 -1.83 13.46
CA HIS A 141 22.19 -0.96 14.54
C HIS A 141 20.68 -1.13 14.82
N LEU A 142 19.93 -1.78 13.93
CA LEU A 142 18.52 -2.14 14.13
C LEU A 142 18.35 -3.66 14.32
N SER A 143 19.44 -4.41 14.43
CA SER A 143 19.44 -5.85 14.60
C SER A 143 19.79 -6.23 16.04
N THR A 144 19.46 -7.46 16.41
CA THR A 144 19.93 -8.06 17.68
C THR A 144 21.46 -8.18 17.71
N ASN A 145 22.03 -8.36 18.91
CA ASN A 145 23.47 -8.57 19.10
C ASN A 145 23.93 -9.98 18.69
N ILE A 146 23.03 -10.84 18.23
CA ILE A 146 23.35 -12.19 17.74
C ILE A 146 23.99 -12.06 16.35
N PRO A 147 25.20 -12.61 16.12
CA PRO A 147 25.85 -12.58 14.81
C PRO A 147 25.08 -13.36 13.73
N LEU A 148 25.10 -12.88 12.48
CA LEU A 148 24.49 -13.55 11.32
C LEU A 148 25.08 -14.94 11.03
N ASN A 149 26.33 -15.19 11.43
CA ASN A 149 26.98 -16.50 11.29
C ASN A 149 26.66 -17.47 12.46
N SER A 150 25.80 -17.08 13.41
CA SER A 150 25.38 -17.99 14.49
C SER A 150 24.50 -19.09 13.92
N THR A 151 24.71 -20.31 14.41
CA THR A 151 24.01 -21.50 13.93
C THR A 151 22.67 -21.70 14.63
N ILE A 152 21.66 -22.10 13.87
CA ILE A 152 20.33 -22.50 14.29
C ILE A 152 19.98 -23.86 13.68
N ILE A 153 19.04 -24.58 14.30
CA ILE A 153 18.43 -25.77 13.71
C ILE A 153 17.16 -25.33 12.99
N PHE A 154 17.14 -25.56 11.68
CA PHE A 154 16.12 -25.01 10.79
C PHE A 154 15.48 -26.12 9.92
N PRO A 155 14.18 -26.06 9.60
CA PRO A 155 13.56 -27.06 8.74
C PRO A 155 14.22 -27.11 7.37
N ASN A 156 14.43 -28.31 6.81
CA ASN A 156 14.97 -28.45 5.46
C ASN A 156 13.90 -28.06 4.42
N ILE A 157 13.83 -26.77 4.10
CA ILE A 157 12.82 -26.19 3.20
C ILE A 157 12.80 -26.93 1.86
N LEU A 158 13.97 -27.23 1.27
CA LEU A 158 14.06 -27.88 -0.02
C LEU A 158 13.49 -29.30 0.00
N LEU A 159 13.80 -30.07 1.05
CA LEU A 159 13.27 -31.43 1.22
C LEU A 159 11.75 -31.41 1.43
N ILE A 160 11.26 -30.51 2.31
CA ILE A 160 9.83 -30.34 2.59
C ILE A 160 9.08 -29.92 1.32
N SER A 161 9.67 -29.05 0.50
CA SER A 161 9.09 -28.58 -0.76
C SER A 161 9.04 -29.67 -1.82
N ALA A 162 10.04 -30.56 -1.88
CA ALA A 162 10.09 -31.60 -2.89
C ALA A 162 8.98 -32.66 -2.71
N ILE A 163 8.71 -33.08 -1.47
CA ILE A 163 7.78 -34.19 -1.17
C ILE A 163 6.37 -34.05 -1.78
N PRO A 164 5.61 -32.96 -1.55
CA PRO A 164 4.23 -32.85 -2.04
C PRO A 164 4.17 -32.85 -3.57
N ASN A 165 5.22 -32.35 -4.23
CA ASN A 165 5.31 -32.35 -5.69
C ASN A 165 5.58 -33.74 -6.25
N ILE A 166 6.44 -34.52 -5.61
CA ILE A 166 6.69 -35.92 -6.00
C ILE A 166 5.46 -36.80 -5.83
N HIS A 167 4.58 -36.50 -4.88
CA HIS A 167 3.32 -37.21 -4.73
C HIS A 167 2.44 -37.17 -6.00
N ARG A 168 2.63 -36.16 -6.86
CA ARG A 168 1.85 -35.91 -8.09
C ARG A 168 2.45 -36.51 -9.37
N ILE A 169 3.75 -36.87 -9.40
CA ILE A 169 4.51 -37.13 -10.65
C ILE A 169 4.62 -38.65 -11.00
N GLY A 170 3.71 -39.49 -10.49
CA GLY A 170 3.63 -40.92 -10.84
C GLY A 170 4.68 -41.84 -10.19
N PHE A 171 4.55 -43.15 -10.37
CA PHE A 171 5.33 -44.17 -9.63
C PHE A 171 6.84 -44.12 -9.91
N ALA A 172 7.24 -43.86 -11.15
CA ALA A 172 8.65 -43.80 -11.54
C ALA A 172 9.39 -42.64 -10.83
N ALA A 173 8.79 -41.45 -10.77
CA ALA A 173 9.35 -40.30 -10.07
C ALA A 173 9.44 -40.55 -8.56
N LYS A 174 8.39 -41.13 -7.95
CA LYS A 174 8.43 -41.57 -6.53
C LYS A 174 9.55 -42.56 -6.25
N THR A 175 9.81 -43.47 -7.19
CA THR A 175 10.88 -44.48 -7.06
C THR A 175 12.25 -43.81 -7.14
N ALA A 176 12.49 -43.00 -8.17
CA ALA A 176 13.73 -42.24 -8.35
C ALA A 176 14.01 -41.30 -7.17
N PHE A 177 13.00 -40.56 -6.69
CA PHE A 177 13.13 -39.68 -5.53
C PHE A 177 13.54 -40.44 -4.28
N GLY A 178 12.90 -41.57 -4.00
CA GLY A 178 13.26 -42.34 -2.83
C GLY A 178 14.63 -43.03 -2.94
N THR A 179 15.09 -43.39 -4.15
CA THR A 179 16.49 -43.80 -4.37
C THR A 179 17.45 -42.64 -4.09
N LEU A 180 17.12 -41.44 -4.57
CA LEU A 180 17.90 -40.23 -4.29
C LEU A 180 17.99 -39.94 -2.79
N LEU A 181 16.88 -40.05 -2.06
CA LEU A 181 16.87 -39.88 -0.59
C LEU A 181 17.72 -40.94 0.11
N ASN A 182 17.68 -42.20 -0.32
CA ASN A 182 18.51 -43.26 0.25
C ASN A 182 20.02 -43.04 0.01
N LEU A 183 20.38 -42.48 -1.15
CA LEU A 183 21.77 -42.16 -1.51
C LEU A 183 22.29 -40.92 -0.78
N SER A 184 21.50 -39.84 -0.77
CA SER A 184 21.91 -38.53 -0.23
C SER A 184 21.66 -38.37 1.27
N LYS A 185 20.74 -39.16 1.84
CA LYS A 185 20.35 -39.16 3.26
C LYS A 185 20.22 -37.73 3.86
N PRO A 186 19.45 -36.83 3.22
CA PRO A 186 19.33 -35.46 3.69
C PRO A 186 18.76 -35.43 5.11
N LYS A 187 19.21 -34.48 5.93
CA LYS A 187 18.59 -34.28 7.25
C LYS A 187 17.24 -33.59 7.08
N GLN A 188 16.26 -34.01 7.89
CA GLN A 188 14.94 -33.38 7.97
C GLN A 188 15.01 -31.94 8.50
N PHE A 189 15.97 -31.67 9.40
CA PHE A 189 16.33 -30.36 9.92
C PHE A 189 17.84 -30.17 9.78
N GLU A 190 18.27 -28.99 9.38
CA GLU A 190 19.67 -28.67 9.09
C GLU A 190 20.21 -27.65 10.08
N ASN A 191 21.52 -27.73 10.34
CA ASN A 191 22.23 -26.72 11.11
C ASN A 191 22.68 -25.65 10.12
N LEU A 192 22.04 -24.49 10.15
CA LEU A 192 22.30 -23.38 9.24
C LEU A 192 22.72 -22.16 10.03
N THR A 193 23.55 -21.31 9.45
CA THR A 193 23.70 -19.94 9.95
C THR A 193 22.41 -19.15 9.70
N ILE A 194 22.18 -18.10 10.49
CA ILE A 194 21.07 -17.17 10.25
C ILE A 194 21.15 -16.59 8.84
N GLU A 195 22.34 -16.20 8.38
CA GLU A 195 22.55 -15.70 7.02
C GLU A 195 22.09 -16.69 5.95
N GLU A 196 22.50 -17.96 6.07
CA GLU A 196 22.09 -19.03 5.16
C GLU A 196 20.58 -19.29 5.22
N SER A 197 19.92 -19.15 6.37
CA SER A 197 18.46 -19.29 6.47
C SER A 197 17.71 -18.15 5.75
N ILE A 198 18.27 -16.93 5.78
CA ILE A 198 17.63 -15.73 5.20
C ILE A 198 17.89 -15.63 3.70
N PHE A 199 19.13 -15.80 3.26
CA PHE A 199 19.55 -15.63 1.87
C PHE A 199 19.72 -16.94 1.12
N GLY A 200 19.64 -18.08 1.81
CA GLY A 200 19.80 -19.40 1.24
C GLY A 200 21.28 -19.75 1.03
N PHE A 201 21.49 -21.00 0.60
CA PHE A 201 22.82 -21.59 0.48
C PHE A 201 22.79 -22.75 -0.51
N PRO A 202 23.91 -23.03 -1.20
CA PRO A 202 23.98 -24.16 -2.11
C PRO A 202 24.07 -25.48 -1.35
N THR A 203 23.15 -26.42 -1.59
CA THR A 203 23.20 -27.77 -0.99
C THR A 203 23.57 -28.84 -2.02
N PRO A 204 24.26 -29.93 -1.59
CA PRO A 204 24.43 -31.12 -2.44
C PRO A 204 23.09 -31.68 -2.92
N PHE A 205 22.06 -31.62 -2.06
CA PHE A 205 20.70 -32.05 -2.41
C PHE A 205 20.09 -31.19 -3.53
N LYS A 206 20.27 -29.86 -3.50
CA LYS A 206 19.84 -28.94 -4.58
C LYS A 206 20.46 -29.33 -5.92
N ARG A 207 21.76 -29.63 -5.95
CA ARG A 207 22.44 -30.12 -7.16
C ARG A 207 21.84 -31.44 -7.63
N ALA A 208 21.63 -32.39 -6.72
CA ALA A 208 21.09 -33.69 -7.08
C ALA A 208 19.65 -33.60 -7.63
N VAL A 209 18.79 -32.76 -7.05
CA VAL A 209 17.43 -32.50 -7.57
C VAL A 209 17.48 -31.86 -8.96
N SER A 210 18.38 -30.89 -9.18
CA SER A 210 18.52 -30.22 -10.48
C SER A 210 18.93 -31.16 -11.62
N MET A 211 19.62 -32.27 -11.32
CA MET A 211 20.02 -33.26 -12.32
C MET A 211 18.83 -34.06 -12.87
N VAL A 212 17.72 -34.15 -12.12
CA VAL A 212 16.59 -35.04 -12.47
C VAL A 212 15.61 -34.37 -13.46
N LYS A 213 15.88 -33.14 -13.94
CA LYS A 213 15.04 -32.38 -14.89
C LYS A 213 13.53 -32.40 -14.55
N TRP A 214 13.20 -32.51 -13.27
CA TRP A 214 11.84 -32.24 -12.84
C TRP A 214 11.62 -30.74 -12.98
N ASN A 215 10.42 -30.30 -13.38
CA ASN A 215 10.03 -28.88 -13.41
C ASN A 215 10.15 -28.18 -12.04
N LEU A 216 10.61 -28.89 -11.00
CA LEU A 216 11.17 -28.36 -9.78
C LEU A 216 12.42 -27.53 -10.11
N SER A 217 12.22 -26.26 -10.45
CA SER A 217 13.31 -25.28 -10.39
C SER A 217 13.99 -25.43 -9.03
N PRO A 218 15.32 -25.61 -8.95
CA PRO A 218 16.00 -25.86 -7.70
C PRO A 218 15.79 -24.64 -6.80
N TYR A 219 14.81 -24.74 -5.90
CA TYR A 219 14.33 -23.60 -5.14
C TYR A 219 15.48 -22.90 -4.45
N ASP A 220 15.39 -21.59 -4.52
CA ASP A 220 16.18 -20.73 -3.70
C ASP A 220 15.63 -20.80 -2.27
N THR A 221 16.38 -21.46 -1.38
CA THR A 221 15.94 -21.88 -0.04
C THR A 221 15.90 -20.77 1.00
N GLY A 222 16.34 -19.56 0.64
CA GLY A 222 16.38 -18.42 1.54
C GLY A 222 15.03 -17.71 1.64
N LEU A 223 14.66 -17.32 2.85
CA LEU A 223 13.43 -16.58 3.15
C LEU A 223 13.23 -15.32 2.28
N LEU A 224 14.31 -14.59 1.99
CA LEU A 224 14.27 -13.36 1.19
C LEU A 224 14.80 -13.54 -0.24
N MET A 225 15.15 -14.76 -0.66
CA MET A 225 15.84 -14.95 -1.93
C MET A 225 14.92 -14.64 -3.13
N LYS A 226 13.66 -15.08 -3.09
CA LYS A 226 12.65 -14.72 -4.12
C LYS A 226 12.29 -13.23 -4.14
N ARG A 227 12.57 -12.55 -3.04
CA ARG A 227 12.36 -11.12 -2.91
C ARG A 227 13.54 -10.31 -3.47
N SER A 228 14.66 -10.96 -3.78
CA SER A 228 15.90 -10.32 -4.23
C SER A 228 16.07 -10.44 -5.73
N GLY A 229 16.70 -9.43 -6.33
CA GLY A 229 16.92 -9.34 -7.76
C GLY A 229 15.70 -8.85 -8.53
N ILE A 230 15.71 -9.13 -9.83
CA ILE A 230 14.68 -8.69 -10.77
C ILE A 230 13.48 -9.62 -10.69
N SER A 231 12.32 -9.06 -10.35
CA SER A 231 11.05 -9.78 -10.41
C SER A 231 10.71 -10.17 -11.86
N GLU A 232 10.25 -11.39 -12.05
CA GLU A 232 9.64 -11.84 -13.30
C GLU A 232 8.23 -11.24 -13.49
N THR A 233 7.65 -10.67 -12.44
CA THR A 233 6.29 -10.13 -12.46
C THR A 233 6.28 -8.71 -13.03
N ALA A 234 5.53 -8.52 -14.11
CA ALA A 234 5.20 -7.22 -14.66
C ALA A 234 3.86 -6.72 -14.10
N ILE A 235 3.88 -5.57 -13.43
CA ILE A 235 2.71 -4.93 -12.83
C ILE A 235 2.32 -3.73 -13.70
N THR A 236 1.06 -3.66 -14.11
CA THR A 236 0.46 -2.51 -14.79
C THR A 236 -0.52 -1.83 -13.85
N ILE A 237 -0.27 -0.55 -13.53
CA ILE A 237 -1.16 0.31 -12.73
C ILE A 237 -1.79 1.41 -13.57
N ASN A 238 -2.86 2.02 -13.05
CA ASN A 238 -3.47 3.22 -13.60
C ASN A 238 -2.75 4.49 -13.09
N THR A 239 -2.46 5.43 -13.99
CA THR A 239 -1.72 6.68 -13.73
C THR A 239 -2.53 7.72 -12.96
N GLY A 240 -3.86 7.60 -12.98
CA GLY A 240 -4.79 8.58 -12.41
C GLY A 240 -5.08 9.78 -13.31
N ILE A 241 -4.49 9.89 -14.51
CA ILE A 241 -4.64 11.09 -15.38
C ILE A 241 -6.10 11.29 -15.82
N LYS A 242 -6.80 10.21 -16.18
CA LYS A 242 -8.22 10.27 -16.57
C LYS A 242 -9.16 10.37 -15.36
N ASP A 243 -8.82 9.67 -14.29
CA ASP A 243 -9.57 9.66 -13.02
C ASP A 243 -8.59 9.46 -11.86
N TYR A 244 -8.40 10.50 -11.05
CA TYR A 244 -7.46 10.48 -9.92
C TYR A 244 -7.86 9.44 -8.87
N ASN A 245 -9.09 8.94 -8.87
CA ASN A 245 -9.52 7.86 -7.96
C ASN A 245 -9.00 6.48 -8.37
N GLN A 246 -8.50 6.32 -9.60
CA GLN A 246 -7.88 5.06 -10.03
C GLN A 246 -6.36 5.05 -9.83
N ILE A 247 -5.73 6.14 -9.36
CA ILE A 247 -4.27 6.21 -9.22
C ILE A 247 -3.70 5.04 -8.40
N GLY A 248 -2.62 4.43 -8.89
CA GLY A 248 -1.91 3.36 -8.20
C GLY A 248 -2.65 2.01 -8.20
N LYS A 249 -3.86 1.95 -8.77
CA LYS A 249 -4.65 0.73 -8.85
C LYS A 249 -4.10 -0.19 -9.94
N ILE A 250 -3.81 -1.43 -9.57
CA ILE A 250 -3.36 -2.48 -10.47
C ILE A 250 -4.51 -2.86 -11.41
N VAL A 251 -4.17 -2.95 -12.69
CA VAL A 251 -5.08 -3.32 -13.78
C VAL A 251 -4.66 -4.64 -14.39
N LYS A 252 -3.36 -4.91 -14.46
CA LYS A 252 -2.83 -6.18 -14.96
C LYS A 252 -1.61 -6.65 -14.17
N ILE A 253 -1.50 -7.96 -14.04
CA ILE A 253 -0.31 -8.67 -13.56
C ILE A 253 0.07 -9.67 -14.65
N ASN A 254 1.30 -9.59 -15.15
CA ASN A 254 1.79 -10.40 -16.28
C ASN A 254 0.84 -10.36 -17.49
N GLY A 255 0.30 -9.16 -17.76
CA GLY A 255 -0.63 -8.93 -18.87
C GLY A 255 -2.07 -9.40 -18.64
N LYS A 256 -2.36 -10.12 -17.54
CA LYS A 256 -3.70 -10.61 -17.19
C LYS A 256 -4.39 -9.67 -16.21
N ASN A 257 -5.69 -9.42 -16.41
CA ASN A 257 -6.52 -8.58 -15.54
C ASN A 257 -7.17 -9.35 -14.37
N LYS A 258 -6.96 -10.65 -14.30
CA LYS A 258 -7.33 -11.52 -13.18
C LYS A 258 -6.34 -12.66 -13.06
N LEU A 259 -6.17 -13.14 -11.84
CA LEU A 259 -5.40 -14.34 -11.56
C LEU A 259 -6.21 -15.59 -11.88
N ASP A 260 -5.54 -16.74 -11.87
CA ASP A 260 -6.17 -18.05 -12.07
C ASP A 260 -5.65 -19.06 -11.04
N ILE A 261 -5.55 -18.60 -9.78
CA ILE A 261 -4.94 -19.34 -8.67
C ILE A 261 -6.02 -19.85 -7.73
N TRP A 262 -6.96 -18.96 -7.41
CA TRP A 262 -7.97 -19.17 -6.37
C TRP A 262 -9.26 -19.72 -6.97
N LYS A 263 -10.05 -20.48 -6.21
CA LYS A 263 -11.38 -20.97 -6.63
C LYS A 263 -12.36 -19.80 -6.83
N SER A 264 -12.32 -18.81 -5.93
CA SER A 264 -13.18 -17.63 -6.00
C SER A 264 -12.69 -16.61 -7.01
N GLU A 265 -13.62 -16.04 -7.80
CA GLU A 265 -13.32 -14.93 -8.70
C GLU A 265 -12.91 -13.65 -7.95
N SER A 266 -13.50 -13.39 -6.77
CA SER A 266 -13.15 -12.21 -5.96
C SER A 266 -11.68 -12.23 -5.51
N CYS A 267 -11.15 -13.41 -5.19
CA CYS A 267 -9.76 -13.61 -4.81
C CYS A 267 -8.79 -13.44 -5.98
N ASN A 268 -9.25 -13.73 -7.20
CA ASN A 268 -8.46 -13.57 -8.40
C ASN A 268 -8.50 -12.13 -8.94
N ASN A 269 -9.27 -11.24 -8.32
CA ASN A 269 -9.32 -9.85 -8.73
C ASN A 269 -8.04 -9.11 -8.30
N VAL A 270 -7.29 -8.62 -9.29
CA VAL A 270 -6.06 -7.84 -9.06
C VAL A 270 -6.31 -6.36 -8.82
N SER A 271 -7.57 -5.92 -8.86
CA SER A 271 -7.98 -4.51 -8.85
C SER A 271 -7.86 -3.87 -7.47
N ALA A 272 -6.62 -3.65 -7.02
CA ALA A 272 -6.23 -3.07 -5.74
C ALA A 272 -5.00 -2.16 -5.90
N SER A 273 -4.66 -1.38 -4.88
CA SER A 273 -3.43 -0.57 -4.89
C SER A 273 -2.19 -1.45 -4.82
N ASP A 274 -1.09 -1.04 -5.45
CA ASP A 274 0.24 -1.63 -5.27
C ASP A 274 0.86 -1.32 -3.89
N GLY A 275 0.17 -0.52 -3.07
CA GLY A 275 0.61 -0.09 -1.75
C GLY A 275 1.28 1.28 -1.74
N ALA A 276 1.62 1.88 -2.89
CA ALA A 276 2.28 3.17 -2.96
C ALA A 276 1.30 4.34 -3.02
N PHE A 277 0.21 4.20 -3.79
CA PHE A 277 -0.80 5.23 -3.99
C PHE A 277 -2.21 4.67 -3.92
N TYR A 278 -3.13 5.44 -3.36
CA TYR A 278 -4.53 5.07 -3.24
C TYR A 278 -5.42 6.20 -3.76
N GLY A 279 -6.51 5.83 -4.42
CA GLY A 279 -7.55 6.78 -4.82
C GLY A 279 -8.15 7.50 -3.59
N PRO A 280 -8.33 8.83 -3.64
CA PRO A 280 -8.74 9.61 -2.47
C PRO A 280 -10.20 9.47 -2.06
N GLU A 281 -11.11 9.12 -2.98
CA GLU A 281 -12.55 9.03 -2.67
C GLU A 281 -12.85 8.06 -1.52
N ASN A 282 -12.37 6.81 -1.58
CA ASN A 282 -12.66 5.83 -0.53
C ASN A 282 -12.06 6.22 0.82
N LEU A 283 -10.83 6.75 0.82
CA LEU A 283 -10.14 7.15 2.04
C LEU A 283 -10.77 8.38 2.69
N SER A 284 -11.18 9.38 1.90
CA SER A 284 -11.89 10.57 2.39
C SER A 284 -13.24 10.24 3.01
N LEU A 285 -13.93 9.21 2.48
CA LEU A 285 -15.17 8.67 3.02
C LEU A 285 -14.98 7.63 4.14
N ARG A 286 -13.73 7.37 4.55
CA ARG A 286 -13.37 6.37 5.57
C ARG A 286 -13.85 4.95 5.24
N LYS A 287 -13.95 4.64 3.95
CA LYS A 287 -14.33 3.32 3.42
C LYS A 287 -13.12 2.40 3.36
N GLU A 288 -13.39 1.09 3.32
CA GLU A 288 -12.36 0.07 3.11
C GLU A 288 -11.62 0.30 1.78
N VAL A 289 -10.30 0.10 1.81
CA VAL A 289 -9.44 0.08 0.61
C VAL A 289 -8.68 -1.22 0.54
N GLN A 290 -8.14 -1.57 -0.63
CA GLN A 290 -7.44 -2.84 -0.84
C GLN A 290 -5.99 -2.60 -1.27
N ALA A 291 -5.09 -3.38 -0.69
CA ALA A 291 -3.68 -3.46 -1.07
C ALA A 291 -3.40 -4.83 -1.66
N TYR A 292 -2.81 -4.88 -2.86
CA TYR A 292 -2.33 -6.12 -3.43
C TYR A 292 -1.00 -6.51 -2.77
N ILE A 293 -0.92 -7.73 -2.25
CA ILE A 293 0.30 -8.25 -1.63
C ILE A 293 0.90 -9.30 -2.58
N PRO A 294 1.97 -8.99 -3.32
CA PRO A 294 2.56 -9.90 -4.30
C PRO A 294 2.94 -11.26 -3.71
N GLU A 295 3.47 -11.27 -2.48
CA GLU A 295 3.89 -12.49 -1.78
C GLU A 295 2.72 -13.41 -1.40
N LEU A 296 1.48 -12.91 -1.44
CA LEU A 296 0.25 -13.67 -1.17
C LEU A 296 -0.59 -13.90 -2.42
N CYS A 297 -0.25 -13.28 -3.55
CA CYS A 297 -1.01 -13.30 -4.80
C CYS A 297 -2.50 -12.98 -4.63
N ARG A 298 -2.80 -12.06 -3.72
CA ARG A 298 -4.17 -11.60 -3.46
C ARG A 298 -4.15 -10.19 -2.88
N SER A 299 -5.31 -9.56 -2.97
CA SER A 299 -5.58 -8.30 -2.30
C SER A 299 -5.98 -8.54 -0.85
N LEU A 300 -5.47 -7.70 0.05
CA LEU A 300 -5.89 -7.63 1.45
C LEU A 300 -6.68 -6.35 1.70
N PRO A 301 -7.79 -6.42 2.46
CA PRO A 301 -8.55 -5.25 2.85
C PRO A 301 -7.84 -4.48 3.97
N LEU A 302 -7.96 -3.16 3.91
CA LEU A 302 -7.53 -2.22 4.94
C LEU A 302 -8.77 -1.46 5.42
N LYS A 303 -9.06 -1.55 6.73
CA LYS A 303 -10.23 -0.92 7.36
C LYS A 303 -9.83 0.27 8.21
N TYR A 304 -10.59 1.35 8.09
CA TYR A 304 -10.40 2.54 8.92
C TYR A 304 -10.54 2.20 10.40
N GLU A 305 -9.58 2.65 11.20
CA GLU A 305 -9.64 2.54 12.66
C GLU A 305 -9.85 3.92 13.30
N LYS A 306 -8.96 4.88 13.01
CA LYS A 306 -8.98 6.18 13.69
C LYS A 306 -8.28 7.29 12.91
N PHE A 307 -8.61 8.53 13.25
CA PHE A 307 -7.85 9.71 12.85
C PHE A 307 -6.79 10.00 13.91
N GLY A 308 -5.62 10.46 13.49
CA GLY A 308 -4.52 10.78 14.40
C GLY A 308 -3.48 11.69 13.76
N SER A 309 -2.30 11.70 14.35
CA SER A 309 -1.14 12.45 13.83
C SER A 309 0.13 11.63 13.96
N PHE A 310 0.98 11.67 12.93
CA PHE A 310 2.33 11.11 12.96
C PHE A 310 3.33 12.23 12.63
N GLN A 311 4.32 12.46 13.49
CA GLN A 311 5.29 13.56 13.32
C GLN A 311 4.64 14.94 13.04
N SER A 312 3.49 15.21 13.68
CA SER A 312 2.65 16.41 13.46
C SER A 312 1.95 16.51 12.10
N ILE A 313 1.96 15.45 11.30
CA ILE A 313 1.19 15.32 10.05
C ILE A 313 -0.12 14.62 10.39
N PRO A 314 -1.30 15.15 10.00
CA PRO A 314 -2.57 14.47 10.21
C PRO A 314 -2.63 13.18 9.38
N VAL A 315 -3.13 12.10 9.96
CA VAL A 315 -3.19 10.78 9.31
C VAL A 315 -4.49 10.04 9.60
N LEU A 316 -4.92 9.25 8.63
CA LEU A 316 -5.96 8.23 8.81
C LEU A 316 -5.28 6.87 9.01
N GLN A 317 -5.52 6.25 10.16
CA GLN A 317 -5.02 4.91 10.43
C GLN A 317 -5.99 3.85 9.92
N TYR A 318 -5.44 2.91 9.16
CA TYR A 318 -6.13 1.74 8.64
C TYR A 318 -5.38 0.47 9.04
N ASN A 319 -6.10 -0.61 9.28
CA ASN A 319 -5.51 -1.89 9.69
C ASN A 319 -5.99 -3.05 8.81
N ILE A 320 -5.20 -4.11 8.78
CA ILE A 320 -5.63 -5.40 8.27
C ILE A 320 -6.56 -6.05 9.31
N PRO A 321 -7.73 -6.60 8.93
CA PRO A 321 -8.61 -7.31 9.85
C PRO A 321 -7.94 -8.53 10.50
N ASP A 322 -8.17 -8.71 11.80
CA ASP A 322 -7.66 -9.83 12.60
C ASP A 322 -8.08 -11.22 12.06
N ASP A 323 -9.24 -11.29 11.40
CA ASP A 323 -9.87 -12.52 10.89
C ASP A 323 -9.61 -12.76 9.39
N ILE A 324 -8.64 -12.07 8.79
CA ILE A 324 -8.38 -12.15 7.35
C ILE A 324 -7.92 -13.54 6.88
N PHE A 325 -7.33 -14.32 7.78
CA PHE A 325 -6.85 -15.68 7.51
C PHE A 325 -7.78 -16.76 8.08
N ASP A 326 -8.99 -16.39 8.50
CA ASP A 326 -10.02 -17.35 8.90
C ASP A 326 -10.57 -18.06 7.67
N LYS A 327 -10.92 -19.34 7.82
CA LYS A 327 -11.33 -20.25 6.75
C LYS A 327 -12.45 -19.70 5.86
N ASN A 328 -13.41 -18.98 6.43
CA ASN A 328 -14.55 -18.41 5.72
C ASN A 328 -14.24 -17.14 4.91
N LYS A 329 -13.10 -16.50 5.16
CA LYS A 329 -12.62 -15.29 4.45
C LYS A 329 -11.42 -15.57 3.57
N ASN A 330 -10.95 -16.81 3.59
CA ASN A 330 -9.74 -17.18 2.91
C ASN A 330 -9.92 -17.45 1.42
N CYS A 331 -8.85 -17.27 0.66
CA CYS A 331 -8.83 -17.62 -0.74
C CYS A 331 -8.34 -19.06 -0.88
N GLU A 332 -9.20 -19.94 -1.37
CA GLU A 332 -8.83 -21.35 -1.55
C GLU A 332 -8.14 -21.58 -2.90
N PRO A 333 -6.99 -22.28 -2.93
CA PRO A 333 -6.33 -22.66 -4.19
C PRO A 333 -7.17 -23.65 -5.00
N LYS A 334 -7.10 -23.59 -6.34
CA LYS A 334 -7.87 -24.49 -7.23
C LYS A 334 -7.39 -25.94 -7.23
N ASN A 335 -6.07 -26.15 -7.20
CA ASN A 335 -5.42 -27.43 -7.49
C ASN A 335 -4.97 -28.18 -6.23
N THR A 336 -5.43 -27.76 -5.05
CA THR A 336 -5.12 -28.41 -3.77
C THR A 336 -6.37 -28.51 -2.91
N GLU A 337 -6.48 -29.61 -2.16
CA GLU A 337 -7.45 -29.70 -1.08
C GLU A 337 -6.92 -28.87 0.10
N PRO A 338 -7.61 -27.79 0.48
CA PRO A 338 -7.10 -26.92 1.52
C PRO A 338 -7.22 -27.59 2.90
N GLN A 339 -6.09 -27.76 3.60
CA GLN A 339 -6.11 -27.87 5.05
C GLN A 339 -6.21 -26.45 5.64
N ASN A 340 -7.39 -25.85 5.53
CA ASN A 340 -7.64 -24.53 6.09
C ASN A 340 -7.84 -24.65 7.61
N ILE A 341 -6.80 -24.28 8.35
CA ILE A 341 -6.85 -24.03 9.80
C ILE A 341 -7.03 -22.52 9.98
N ASP A 342 -7.94 -22.10 10.87
CA ASP A 342 -8.19 -20.67 11.12
C ASP A 342 -6.91 -19.95 11.55
N GLY A 343 -6.74 -18.72 11.07
CA GLY A 343 -5.52 -17.92 11.21
C GLY A 343 -4.35 -18.33 10.33
N THR A 344 -4.56 -19.20 9.33
CA THR A 344 -3.54 -19.56 8.33
C THR A 344 -4.05 -19.43 6.91
N PHE A 345 -3.15 -19.14 5.97
CA PHE A 345 -3.43 -18.99 4.56
C PHE A 345 -2.45 -19.80 3.70
N ASP A 346 -2.98 -20.72 2.90
CA ASP A 346 -2.21 -21.50 1.94
C ASP A 346 -1.77 -20.60 0.77
N ALA A 347 -0.51 -20.19 0.79
CA ALA A 347 0.14 -19.40 -0.25
C ALA A 347 0.93 -20.28 -1.24
N SER A 348 0.81 -21.61 -1.16
CA SER A 348 1.61 -22.53 -1.97
C SER A 348 1.45 -22.28 -3.47
N GLN A 349 0.25 -21.93 -3.96
CA GLN A 349 0.02 -21.73 -5.39
C GLN A 349 0.38 -20.31 -5.91
N CYS A 350 0.82 -19.39 -5.04
CA CYS A 350 1.12 -18.01 -5.43
C CYS A 350 2.31 -17.90 -6.39
N ASP A 351 3.24 -18.85 -6.36
CA ASP A 351 4.50 -18.70 -7.06
C ASP A 351 4.43 -18.90 -8.58
N PHE A 352 3.26 -19.16 -9.17
CA PHE A 352 3.03 -19.46 -10.60
C PHE A 352 3.91 -20.58 -11.21
N VAL A 353 4.71 -21.25 -10.38
CA VAL A 353 5.70 -22.26 -10.77
C VAL A 353 5.27 -23.60 -10.17
N GLU A 354 5.21 -24.63 -11.02
CA GLU A 354 5.05 -26.01 -10.55
C GLU A 354 6.20 -26.36 -9.61
N GLY A 355 5.89 -26.88 -8.42
CA GLY A 355 6.92 -27.27 -7.46
C GLY A 355 6.98 -26.45 -6.18
N SER A 356 6.16 -25.41 -6.05
CA SER A 356 6.29 -24.42 -4.98
C SER A 356 6.28 -25.05 -3.58
N PRO A 357 7.03 -24.47 -2.62
CA PRO A 357 6.99 -24.94 -1.23
C PRO A 357 5.56 -24.87 -0.68
N PRO A 358 5.17 -25.79 0.23
CA PRO A 358 3.86 -25.77 0.87
C PRO A 358 3.80 -24.67 1.95
N ILE A 359 3.87 -23.40 1.51
CA ILE A 359 3.95 -22.22 2.36
C ILE A 359 2.56 -21.88 2.90
N PHE A 360 2.48 -21.73 4.22
CA PHE A 360 1.34 -21.15 4.90
C PHE A 360 1.73 -19.82 5.55
N VAL A 361 0.91 -18.80 5.35
CA VAL A 361 1.07 -17.49 5.96
C VAL A 361 0.13 -17.33 7.14
N SER A 362 0.61 -16.75 8.23
CA SER A 362 -0.20 -16.38 9.40
C SER A 362 0.26 -15.04 9.95
N PHE A 363 -0.39 -14.54 11.01
CA PHE A 363 0.23 -13.50 11.83
C PHE A 363 1.35 -14.11 12.72
N PRO A 364 2.30 -13.29 13.23
CA PRO A 364 3.39 -13.76 14.06
C PRO A 364 2.92 -14.55 15.28
N HIS A 365 3.63 -15.63 15.58
CA HIS A 365 3.33 -16.61 16.63
C HIS A 365 1.91 -17.21 16.52
N PHE A 366 1.40 -17.36 15.29
CA PHE A 366 0.03 -17.77 14.99
C PHE A 366 -1.02 -16.92 15.72
N LEU A 367 -0.75 -15.62 15.88
CA LEU A 367 -1.73 -14.70 16.46
C LEU A 367 -3.06 -14.79 15.67
N HIS A 368 -4.18 -14.88 16.40
CA HIS A 368 -5.54 -15.13 15.88
C HIS A 368 -5.80 -16.55 15.31
N GLY A 369 -4.83 -17.45 15.34
CA GLY A 369 -4.99 -18.82 14.84
C GLY A 369 -5.67 -19.78 15.80
N ASP A 370 -6.15 -20.90 15.24
CA ASP A 370 -6.77 -22.01 15.98
C ASP A 370 -5.80 -22.56 17.05
N PRO A 371 -6.27 -22.85 18.29
CA PRO A 371 -5.46 -23.48 19.34
C PRO A 371 -4.69 -24.74 18.91
N LYS A 372 -5.18 -25.49 17.92
CA LYS A 372 -4.49 -26.67 17.35
C LYS A 372 -3.11 -26.37 16.79
N LEU A 373 -2.88 -25.15 16.31
CA LEU A 373 -1.57 -24.70 15.82
C LEU A 373 -0.50 -24.67 16.93
N PHE A 374 -0.91 -24.66 18.20
CA PHE A 374 -0.01 -24.61 19.36
C PHE A 374 0.18 -25.97 20.03
N GLU A 375 -0.63 -26.98 19.71
CA GLU A 375 -0.63 -28.27 20.41
C GLU A 375 0.74 -28.95 20.42
N HIS A 376 1.46 -28.84 19.29
CA HIS A 376 2.74 -29.51 19.06
C HIS A 376 3.96 -28.64 19.33
N PHE A 377 3.78 -27.40 19.80
CA PHE A 377 4.87 -26.44 19.96
C PHE A 377 4.94 -25.87 21.38
N GLU A 378 6.16 -25.55 21.80
CA GLU A 378 6.46 -24.73 22.97
C GLU A 378 7.37 -23.58 22.54
N GLY A 379 7.15 -22.39 23.11
CA GLY A 379 7.95 -21.18 22.85
C GLY A 379 7.27 -20.12 21.99
N LEU A 380 6.13 -20.43 21.35
CA LEU A 380 5.30 -19.46 20.64
C LEU A 380 4.56 -18.53 21.62
N LYS A 381 4.61 -17.22 21.39
CA LYS A 381 4.10 -16.17 22.27
C LYS A 381 3.31 -15.11 21.47
N PRO A 382 2.05 -15.40 21.09
CA PRO A 382 1.21 -14.44 20.36
C PRO A 382 0.95 -13.18 21.20
N ASN A 383 1.16 -12.01 20.60
CA ASN A 383 0.96 -10.71 21.26
C ASN A 383 0.26 -9.73 20.32
N LYS A 384 -0.94 -9.28 20.72
CA LYS A 384 -1.78 -8.37 19.92
C LYS A 384 -1.20 -6.97 19.77
N ASN A 385 -0.50 -6.47 20.77
CA ASN A 385 -0.01 -5.09 20.77
C ASN A 385 1.29 -4.95 19.96
N SER A 386 2.11 -5.99 19.87
CA SER A 386 3.37 -5.95 19.13
C SER A 386 3.25 -6.35 17.66
N HIS A 387 2.17 -7.06 17.25
CA HIS A 387 2.07 -7.66 15.90
C HIS A 387 0.86 -7.15 15.09
N LYS A 388 0.43 -5.91 15.33
CA LYS A 388 -0.71 -5.32 14.61
C LYS A 388 -0.26 -4.62 13.33
N SER A 389 -0.75 -5.09 12.18
CA SER A 389 -0.46 -4.46 10.89
C SER A 389 -1.33 -3.23 10.65
N PHE A 390 -0.70 -2.11 10.27
CA PHE A 390 -1.38 -0.84 10.03
C PHE A 390 -0.70 -0.01 8.94
N VAL A 391 -1.46 0.94 8.39
CA VAL A 391 -0.98 1.99 7.48
C VAL A 391 -1.59 3.33 7.88
N HIS A 392 -0.79 4.38 7.86
CA HIS A 392 -1.19 5.76 8.07
C HIS A 392 -1.24 6.47 6.73
N PHE A 393 -2.42 6.91 6.31
CA PHE A 393 -2.62 7.65 5.07
C PHE A 393 -2.74 9.15 5.32
N HIS A 394 -2.17 9.95 4.41
CA HIS A 394 -2.46 11.38 4.40
C HIS A 394 -3.95 11.62 4.03
N PRO A 395 -4.74 12.35 4.84
CA PRO A 395 -6.20 12.45 4.68
C PRO A 395 -6.67 13.01 3.33
N ARG A 396 -5.93 13.97 2.76
CA ARG A 396 -6.28 14.62 1.49
C ARG A 396 -5.85 13.80 0.27
N ILE A 397 -4.56 13.47 0.16
CA ILE A 397 -3.97 12.86 -1.05
C ILE A 397 -3.81 11.35 -1.00
N SER A 398 -4.14 10.70 0.14
CA SER A 398 -4.26 9.25 0.22
C SER A 398 -2.96 8.46 -0.04
N VAL A 399 -1.83 9.10 0.20
CA VAL A 399 -0.50 8.47 0.13
C VAL A 399 -0.14 7.93 1.52
N PRO A 400 0.44 6.72 1.63
CA PRO A 400 1.00 6.21 2.88
C PRO A 400 2.13 7.10 3.40
N ILE A 401 2.06 7.45 4.67
CA ILE A 401 3.11 8.18 5.41
C ILE A 401 3.99 7.20 6.18
N GLN A 402 3.36 6.23 6.84
CA GLN A 402 4.02 5.18 7.60
C GLN A 402 3.16 3.92 7.56
N GLY A 403 3.77 2.76 7.75
CA GLY A 403 3.04 1.53 8.03
C GLY A 403 3.96 0.43 8.53
N SER A 404 3.36 -0.57 9.16
CA SER A 404 4.01 -1.80 9.56
C SER A 404 3.13 -2.97 9.12
N LEU A 405 3.75 -3.96 8.48
CA LEU A 405 3.11 -5.18 8.02
C LEU A 405 3.81 -6.38 8.65
N PHE A 406 3.05 -7.19 9.38
CA PHE A 406 3.55 -8.36 10.10
C PHE A 406 3.01 -9.62 9.45
N MET A 407 3.90 -10.51 9.02
CA MET A 407 3.56 -11.81 8.45
C MET A 407 4.50 -12.90 8.95
N GLN A 408 3.96 -14.09 9.18
CA GLN A 408 4.73 -15.29 9.50
C GLN A 408 4.67 -16.28 8.36
N LEU A 409 5.83 -16.82 8.00
CA LEU A 409 6.00 -17.90 7.05
C LEU A 409 6.07 -19.22 7.80
N ASN A 410 5.30 -20.18 7.31
CA ASN A 410 5.21 -21.53 7.85
C ASN A 410 5.30 -22.54 6.71
N LEU A 411 5.70 -23.77 7.04
CA LEU A 411 5.76 -24.87 6.09
C LEU A 411 4.88 -26.02 6.55
N GLN A 412 3.97 -26.47 5.68
CA GLN A 412 3.23 -27.69 5.93
C GLN A 412 4.09 -28.91 5.59
N LEU A 413 4.14 -29.85 6.51
CA LEU A 413 4.97 -31.05 6.41
C LEU A 413 4.13 -32.26 5.99
N PHE A 414 4.67 -33.04 5.06
CA PHE A 414 4.06 -34.27 4.52
C PHE A 414 5.03 -35.44 4.63
N HIS A 415 4.51 -36.63 4.89
CA HIS A 415 5.28 -37.86 4.96
C HIS A 415 5.69 -38.35 3.56
N PHE A 416 6.90 -38.90 3.48
CA PHE A 416 7.33 -39.65 2.30
C PHE A 416 8.26 -40.79 2.68
N ARG A 417 7.78 -42.04 2.50
CA ARG A 417 8.47 -43.23 3.03
C ARG A 417 8.83 -42.98 4.49
N ASN A 418 10.08 -43.20 4.91
CA ASN A 418 10.51 -43.00 6.30
C ASN A 418 10.85 -41.55 6.66
N TYR A 419 10.69 -40.60 5.74
CA TYR A 419 10.91 -39.19 6.06
C TYR A 419 9.67 -38.58 6.70
N PHE A 420 9.91 -37.87 7.81
CA PHE A 420 8.96 -37.12 8.61
C PHE A 420 7.88 -37.93 9.34
N LYS A 421 7.97 -39.27 9.37
CA LYS A 421 7.00 -40.14 10.05
C LYS A 421 6.86 -39.86 11.55
N GLU A 422 7.89 -39.28 12.16
CA GLU A 422 7.93 -38.94 13.58
C GLU A 422 7.06 -37.73 13.92
N PHE A 423 6.63 -36.96 12.92
CA PHE A 423 5.82 -35.76 13.06
C PHE A 423 4.37 -36.04 12.64
N PRO A 424 3.37 -35.34 13.18
CA PRO A 424 2.00 -35.42 12.68
C PRO A 424 1.92 -35.05 11.19
N GLU A 425 1.20 -35.85 10.39
CA GLU A 425 0.96 -35.56 8.97
C GLU A 425 0.20 -34.24 8.84
N GLY A 426 0.71 -33.33 8.00
CA GLY A 426 0.10 -32.01 7.78
C GLY A 426 0.40 -30.96 8.85
N ILE A 427 1.31 -31.23 9.80
CA ILE A 427 1.73 -30.21 10.78
C ILE A 427 2.28 -28.96 10.07
N ILE A 428 1.89 -27.78 10.56
CA ILE A 428 2.36 -26.48 10.06
C ILE A 428 3.53 -26.02 10.94
N LEU A 429 4.74 -26.12 10.41
CA LEU A 429 5.97 -25.73 11.08
C LEU A 429 6.21 -24.21 10.96
N PRO A 430 6.34 -23.45 12.06
CA PRO A 430 6.75 -22.06 12.00
C PRO A 430 8.21 -21.96 11.56
N VAL A 431 8.51 -21.05 10.64
CA VAL A 431 9.84 -20.89 10.04
C VAL A 431 10.45 -19.55 10.38
N ALA A 432 9.73 -18.47 10.07
CA ALA A 432 10.16 -17.12 10.39
C ALA A 432 8.96 -16.17 10.38
N TRP A 433 9.05 -15.05 11.06
CA TRP A 433 8.14 -13.93 10.87
C TRP A 433 8.88 -12.66 10.52
N ILE A 434 8.21 -11.80 9.76
CA ILE A 434 8.78 -10.65 9.10
C ILE A 434 7.92 -9.44 9.43
N GLU A 435 8.57 -8.38 9.89
CA GLU A 435 8.01 -7.04 9.96
C GLU A 435 8.56 -6.23 8.77
N VAL A 436 7.67 -5.73 7.91
CA VAL A 436 8.00 -4.76 6.88
C VAL A 436 7.50 -3.40 7.33
N THR A 437 8.42 -2.48 7.63
CA THR A 437 8.08 -1.10 7.96
C THR A 437 8.35 -0.21 6.77
N ILE A 438 7.41 0.69 6.51
CA ILE A 438 7.61 1.81 5.59
C ILE A 438 7.54 3.11 6.39
N GLU A 439 8.53 3.97 6.18
CA GLU A 439 8.50 5.34 6.71
C GLU A 439 8.93 6.29 5.61
N ASN A 440 8.10 7.31 5.36
CA ASN A 440 8.37 8.30 4.33
C ASN A 440 9.54 9.23 4.74
N LYS A 441 10.54 9.36 3.87
CA LYS A 441 11.72 10.22 4.04
C LYS A 441 11.50 11.67 3.61
N ILE A 442 10.38 12.00 2.96
CA ILE A 442 10.07 13.36 2.54
C ILE A 442 10.11 14.25 3.79
N GLU A 443 11.01 15.23 3.78
CA GLU A 443 11.18 16.13 4.91
C GLU A 443 9.84 16.75 5.29
N ARG A 444 9.62 16.89 6.60
CA ARG A 444 8.43 17.53 7.14
C ARG A 444 8.15 18.86 6.44
N ASN A 445 9.17 19.68 6.19
CA ASN A 445 9.00 20.99 5.56
C ASN A 445 8.44 20.90 4.13
N VAL A 446 8.76 19.83 3.39
CA VAL A 446 8.21 19.55 2.06
C VAL A 446 6.74 19.16 2.17
N TRP A 447 6.38 18.28 3.10
CA TRP A 447 4.96 17.98 3.39
C TRP A 447 4.17 19.24 3.76
N TRP A 448 4.75 20.08 4.61
CA TRP A 448 4.16 21.37 4.99
C TRP A 448 4.00 22.30 3.78
N PHE A 449 5.03 22.44 2.94
CA PHE A 449 4.96 23.32 1.78
C PHE A 449 3.96 22.83 0.72
N PHE A 450 3.93 21.52 0.42
CA PHE A 450 3.04 20.97 -0.61
C PHE A 450 1.58 20.85 -0.16
N PHE A 451 1.32 20.49 1.10
CA PHE A 451 -0.04 20.12 1.53
C PHE A 451 -0.67 21.10 2.51
N LEU A 452 0.13 21.81 3.30
CA LEU A 452 -0.40 22.87 4.17
C LEU A 452 -0.68 24.16 3.39
N SER A 453 0.02 24.41 2.28
CA SER A 453 -0.33 25.47 1.34
C SER A 453 -1.70 25.23 0.71
N ALA A 454 -2.08 23.96 0.48
CA ALA A 454 -3.41 23.60 0.03
C ALA A 454 -4.47 23.84 1.11
N ASP A 455 -4.22 23.45 2.37
CA ASP A 455 -5.10 23.79 3.50
C ASP A 455 -5.24 25.30 3.66
N PHE A 456 -4.14 26.04 3.62
CA PHE A 456 -4.15 27.48 3.73
C PHE A 456 -4.89 28.13 2.56
N ALA A 457 -4.71 27.63 1.33
CA ALA A 457 -5.46 28.07 0.16
C ALA A 457 -6.97 27.80 0.32
N ASP A 458 -7.34 26.62 0.84
CA ASP A 458 -8.72 26.27 1.18
C ASP A 458 -9.31 27.24 2.20
N TYR A 459 -8.61 27.46 3.32
CA TYR A 459 -9.04 28.41 4.37
C TYR A 459 -9.12 29.83 3.84
N PHE A 460 -8.14 30.26 3.05
CA PHE A 460 -8.10 31.59 2.44
C PHE A 460 -9.26 31.79 1.47
N ILE A 461 -9.53 30.81 0.60
CA ILE A 461 -10.65 30.85 -0.34
C ILE A 461 -11.97 30.86 0.43
N ASN A 462 -12.13 30.04 1.47
CA ASN A 462 -13.31 30.06 2.32
C ASN A 462 -13.49 31.39 3.06
N PHE A 463 -12.40 32.00 3.53
CA PHE A 463 -12.44 33.34 4.11
C PHE A 463 -12.87 34.40 3.09
N VAL A 464 -12.31 34.37 1.87
CA VAL A 464 -12.70 35.25 0.76
C VAL A 464 -14.17 35.05 0.39
N ARG A 465 -14.67 33.80 0.37
CA ARG A 465 -16.11 33.50 0.16
C ARG A 465 -16.98 34.20 1.20
N ILE A 466 -16.65 34.04 2.48
CA ILE A 466 -17.39 34.67 3.59
C ILE A 466 -17.37 36.19 3.45
N LEU A 467 -16.20 36.79 3.18
CA LEU A 467 -16.06 38.23 3.00
C LEU A 467 -16.91 38.75 1.84
N LEU A 468 -16.90 38.06 0.69
CA LEU A 468 -17.70 38.44 -0.48
C LEU A 468 -19.19 38.31 -0.22
N THR A 469 -19.63 37.28 0.52
CA THR A 469 -21.03 37.15 0.95
C THR A 469 -21.43 38.33 1.84
N ILE A 470 -20.58 38.74 2.78
CA ILE A 470 -20.83 39.91 3.64
C ILE A 470 -20.93 41.19 2.79
N VAL A 471 -19.99 41.42 1.87
CA VAL A 471 -20.01 42.57 0.96
C VAL A 471 -21.27 42.58 0.10
N PHE A 472 -21.67 41.42 -0.43
CA PHE A 472 -22.90 41.28 -1.22
C PHE A 472 -24.15 41.62 -0.39
N LEU A 473 -24.24 41.17 0.86
CA LEU A 473 -25.35 41.49 1.76
C LEU A 473 -25.42 43.00 2.07
N PHE A 474 -24.27 43.64 2.34
CA PHE A 474 -24.21 45.09 2.56
C PHE A 474 -24.57 45.90 1.30
N ALA A 475 -24.06 45.49 0.14
CA ALA A 475 -24.39 46.12 -1.13
C ALA A 475 -25.88 45.97 -1.46
N SER A 476 -26.46 44.80 -1.17
CA SER A 476 -27.89 44.52 -1.36
C SER A 476 -28.76 45.38 -0.45
N LYS A 477 -28.40 45.49 0.83
CA LYS A 477 -29.09 46.38 1.78
C LYS A 477 -29.01 47.85 1.35
N SER A 478 -27.81 48.33 1.00
CA SER A 478 -27.59 49.69 0.52
C SER A 478 -28.38 50.00 -0.76
N PHE A 479 -28.49 49.03 -1.67
CA PHE A 479 -29.31 49.15 -2.87
C PHE A 479 -30.81 49.17 -2.54
N TYR A 480 -31.28 48.30 -1.65
CA TYR A 480 -32.67 48.29 -1.17
C TYR A 480 -33.06 49.62 -0.51
N ASP A 481 -32.22 50.14 0.38
CA ASP A 481 -32.45 51.44 1.04
C ASP A 481 -32.49 52.59 0.01
N SER A 482 -31.69 52.51 -1.06
CA SER A 482 -31.73 53.48 -2.16
C SER A 482 -33.03 53.40 -2.97
N LEU A 483 -33.58 52.21 -3.20
CA LEU A 483 -34.87 52.04 -3.88
C LEU A 483 -36.01 52.56 -3.02
N LYS A 484 -36.00 52.25 -1.71
CA LYS A 484 -37.01 52.73 -0.76
C LYS A 484 -37.04 54.27 -0.70
N LYS A 485 -35.87 54.92 -0.69
CA LYS A 485 -35.78 56.39 -0.76
C LYS A 485 -36.33 56.97 -2.06
N GLU A 486 -36.06 56.32 -3.20
CA GLU A 486 -36.63 56.75 -4.49
C GLU A 486 -38.16 56.63 -4.49
N GLU A 487 -38.70 55.55 -3.91
CA GLU A 487 -40.14 55.35 -3.78
C GLU A 487 -40.79 56.40 -2.86
N GLU A 488 -40.19 56.68 -1.70
CA GLU A 488 -40.63 57.75 -0.79
C GLU A 488 -40.58 59.13 -1.45
N ASN A 489 -39.54 59.43 -2.22
CA ASN A 489 -39.42 60.69 -2.96
C ASN A 489 -40.44 60.80 -4.10
N TYR A 490 -40.69 59.71 -4.83
CA TYR A 490 -41.73 59.67 -5.87
C TYR A 490 -43.13 59.89 -5.30
N GLN A 491 -43.46 59.27 -4.16
CA GLN A 491 -44.74 59.50 -3.49
C GLN A 491 -44.88 60.95 -3.02
N LYS A 492 -43.82 61.56 -2.48
CA LYS A 492 -43.82 63.01 -2.13
C LYS A 492 -44.03 63.90 -3.35
N GLU A 493 -43.32 63.67 -4.46
CA GLU A 493 -43.52 64.44 -5.70
C GLU A 493 -44.92 64.26 -6.29
N LYS A 494 -45.50 63.06 -6.19
CA LYS A 494 -46.87 62.77 -6.64
C LYS A 494 -47.91 63.51 -5.80
N ILE A 495 -47.73 63.57 -4.48
CA ILE A 495 -48.60 64.36 -3.58
C ILE A 495 -48.52 65.85 -3.94
N ILE A 496 -47.32 66.38 -4.17
CA ILE A 496 -47.10 67.79 -4.55
C ILE A 496 -47.71 68.16 -5.91
N ARG A 497 -47.84 67.21 -6.84
CA ARG A 497 -48.49 67.44 -8.15
C ARG A 497 -50.02 67.34 -8.12
N ILE A 498 -50.59 66.75 -7.07
CA ILE A 498 -52.04 66.56 -6.91
C ILE A 498 -52.65 67.67 -6.03
N SER A 499 -51.84 68.31 -5.16
CA SER A 499 -52.14 69.56 -4.47
C SER A 499 -51.92 70.78 -5.35
#